data_AF-A0A9E0LJZ9-F1
#
_entry.id   AF-A0A9E0LJZ9-F1
#
_cell.length_a   1.000
_cell.length_b   1.000
_cell.length_c   1.000
_cell.angle_alpha   90.00
_cell.angle_beta   90.00
_cell.angle_gamma   90.00
#
_symmetry.space_group_name_H-M   'P 1'
#
loop_
_entity.id
_entity.type
_entity.pdbx_description
1 polymer ?
#
loop_
_entity_poly.entity_id
_entity_poly.type
_entity_poly.pdbx_seq_one_letter_code
_entity_poly.pdbx_strand_id
1 'polypeptide(L)'
;MNPFTQTSLKKPLERAKQLSEEKHIADYKLIFSLPGYHTKSSEALVCEGNTTISGDLLLSTRSGPLSKKKVAMLFCFGDLTIDGELLIDDYEYWPLLFVQGNLTCTNLLKGGMPLIVLGDIKTTYFIGEYNDGPLRVGGKLDCKGYIPRVKDQGGIAGHVIAGGYTCPAFNAAKDHGREALSRIFKAEALEKGWLDSSKIRALGRAGRSIWLSPEQIANQISNQSTAPVVPPEKLVLSGGLDPTSLGELVAVADIDTEIYKLIEEKIAFDPDKNSYPLSFSEPVRFQLQAYPKAKVLVLPPDCALAGLLILDWQEHWVQQNQVIAVCCLGDLIVDGDIVNRTLEGGPLLFVCGNLRVDNLVKAGAPVVVLGDVEAKGLLIGEYNDGTMRIGGDLTANAYLLLDHDGFVRGNTNAPMYSDEDSEWREVLSSSVFPSEDEDYPEVDLIYAAHKAGMKVFI
;
A
#
# COMPACT_ATOMS: atom_id res chain seq x y z
N MET A 1 8.77 24.87 19.57
CA MET A 1 7.49 24.48 20.20
C MET A 1 7.47 25.09 21.59
N ASN A 2 7.26 26.41 21.71
CA ASN A 2 6.78 26.94 22.99
C ASN A 2 5.35 26.39 23.13
N PRO A 3 5.01 25.72 24.24
CA PRO A 3 5.56 25.89 25.60
C PRO A 3 6.53 24.79 26.09
N PHE A 4 6.98 23.87 25.23
CA PHE A 4 7.87 22.79 25.64
C PHE A 4 9.33 23.23 25.77
N THR A 5 9.95 22.86 26.89
CA THR A 5 11.38 23.00 27.14
C THR A 5 12.10 21.69 26.87
N GLN A 6 13.26 21.77 26.19
CA GLN A 6 14.07 20.58 25.92
C GLN A 6 14.94 20.23 27.14
N THR A 7 14.99 18.95 27.50
CA THR A 7 15.76 18.45 28.65
C THR A 7 16.18 16.99 28.44
N SER A 8 17.00 16.45 29.34
CA SER A 8 17.36 15.03 29.34
C SER A 8 16.15 14.15 29.68
N LEU A 9 15.97 13.08 28.90
CA LEU A 9 14.84 12.14 28.98
C LEU A 9 14.70 11.43 30.34
N LYS A 10 15.82 11.19 31.03
CA LYS A 10 15.84 10.26 32.17
C LYS A 10 14.83 10.62 33.27
N LYS A 11 14.89 11.84 33.79
CA LYS A 11 14.03 12.27 34.92
C LYS A 11 12.54 12.34 34.54
N PRO A 12 12.14 12.96 33.42
CA PRO A 12 10.74 12.96 32.98
C PRO A 12 10.19 11.54 32.76
N LEU A 13 10.98 10.64 32.17
CA LEU A 13 10.58 9.26 31.93
C LEU A 13 10.34 8.48 33.24
N GLU A 14 11.23 8.61 34.22
CA GLU A 14 11.06 7.99 35.55
C GLU A 14 9.77 8.48 36.22
N ARG A 15 9.52 9.79 36.20
CA ARG A 15 8.28 10.40 36.73
C ARG A 15 7.03 9.90 36.01
N ALA A 16 7.03 9.87 34.68
CA ALA A 16 5.89 9.42 33.88
C ALA A 16 5.56 7.93 34.12
N LYS A 17 6.60 7.09 34.29
CA LYS A 17 6.44 5.67 34.66
C LYS A 17 5.79 5.52 36.04
N GLN A 18 6.28 6.24 37.04
CA GLN A 18 5.70 6.22 38.38
C GLN A 18 4.22 6.62 38.36
N LEU A 19 3.89 7.74 37.70
CA LEU A 19 2.51 8.21 37.59
C LEU A 19 1.60 7.20 36.86
N SER A 20 2.11 6.55 35.81
CA SER A 20 1.37 5.52 35.07
C SER A 20 1.12 4.27 35.93
N GLU A 21 2.07 3.92 36.80
CA GLU A 21 1.92 2.82 37.78
C GLU A 21 0.84 3.15 38.82
N GLU A 22 0.90 4.35 39.40
CA GLU A 22 -0.07 4.85 40.39
C GLU A 22 -1.49 4.91 39.81
N LYS A 23 -1.62 5.16 38.50
CA LYS A 23 -2.89 5.19 37.77
C LYS A 23 -3.28 3.86 37.13
N HIS A 24 -2.53 2.79 37.37
CA HIS A 24 -2.79 1.45 36.84
C HIS A 24 -2.96 1.42 35.31
N ILE A 25 -2.16 2.22 34.58
CA ILE A 25 -2.21 2.23 33.11
C ILE A 25 -1.70 0.89 32.56
N ALA A 26 -2.49 0.25 31.71
CA ALA A 26 -2.13 -1.03 31.09
C ALA A 26 -0.85 -0.91 30.25
N ASP A 27 0.05 -1.88 30.41
CA ASP A 27 1.28 -2.07 29.62
C ASP A 27 2.23 -0.86 29.53
N TYR A 28 2.11 0.12 30.44
CA TYR A 28 2.85 1.39 30.33
C TYR A 28 4.36 1.19 30.21
N LYS A 29 4.93 0.19 30.91
CA LYS A 29 6.38 -0.14 30.85
C LYS A 29 6.82 -0.49 29.43
N LEU A 30 6.00 -1.27 28.71
CA LEU A 30 6.26 -1.67 27.34
C LEU A 30 6.13 -0.49 26.38
N ILE A 31 5.07 0.32 26.53
CA ILE A 31 4.83 1.48 25.66
C ILE A 31 5.95 2.52 25.77
N PHE A 32 6.44 2.77 26.99
CA PHE A 32 7.61 3.64 27.18
C PHE A 32 8.93 3.08 26.62
N SER A 33 8.99 1.79 26.27
CA SER A 33 10.17 1.20 25.62
C SER A 33 10.13 1.34 24.10
N LEU A 34 8.96 1.52 23.49
CA LEU A 34 8.77 1.51 22.03
C LEU A 34 9.67 2.53 21.30
N PRO A 35 9.78 3.79 21.75
CA PRO A 35 10.70 4.75 21.14
C PRO A 35 12.15 4.26 21.01
N GLY A 36 12.63 3.42 21.93
CA GLY A 36 14.01 2.92 21.94
C GLY A 36 14.35 1.97 20.79
N TYR A 37 13.35 1.38 20.12
CA TYR A 37 13.57 0.59 18.91
C TYR A 37 13.77 1.48 17.66
N HIS A 38 13.30 2.72 17.70
CA HIS A 38 13.27 3.63 16.55
C HIS A 38 14.25 4.80 16.68
N THR A 39 14.64 5.17 17.91
CA THR A 39 15.61 6.25 18.13
C THR A 39 16.60 5.94 19.25
N LYS A 40 17.80 6.52 19.13
CA LYS A 40 18.82 6.53 20.18
C LYS A 40 18.85 7.86 20.96
N SER A 41 17.88 8.73 20.73
CA SER A 41 17.84 10.03 21.41
C SER A 41 17.67 9.90 22.92
N SER A 42 18.40 10.74 23.66
CA SER A 42 18.27 10.93 25.10
C SER A 42 17.54 12.23 25.46
N GLU A 43 16.93 12.91 24.50
CA GLU A 43 16.29 14.22 24.66
C GLU A 43 14.77 14.09 24.78
N ALA A 44 14.18 14.92 25.64
CA ALA A 44 12.74 15.03 25.83
C ALA A 44 12.29 16.48 25.71
N LEU A 45 11.02 16.67 25.35
CA LEU A 45 10.33 17.95 25.44
C LEU A 45 9.34 17.90 26.59
N VAL A 46 9.42 18.87 27.50
CA VAL A 46 8.64 18.86 28.74
C VAL A 46 7.94 20.21 28.93
N CYS A 47 6.67 20.17 29.31
CA CYS A 47 5.98 21.28 29.95
C CYS A 47 5.55 20.88 31.38
N GLU A 48 5.84 21.76 32.33
CA GLU A 48 5.50 21.56 33.74
C GLU A 48 4.15 22.24 34.03
N GLY A 49 3.15 21.46 34.47
CA GLY A 49 1.81 21.95 34.76
C GLY A 49 0.89 22.06 33.55
N ASN A 50 -0.25 22.72 33.78
CA ASN A 50 -1.30 22.88 32.78
C ASN A 50 -0.82 23.76 31.62
N THR A 51 -1.08 23.30 30.41
CA THR A 51 -0.47 23.82 29.21
C THR A 51 -1.53 24.06 28.14
N THR A 52 -1.52 25.26 27.55
CA THR A 52 -2.36 25.61 26.40
C THR A 52 -1.49 25.92 25.19
N ILE A 53 -1.85 25.34 24.04
CA ILE A 53 -1.23 25.60 22.74
C ILE A 53 -2.29 26.25 21.85
N SER A 54 -1.98 27.41 21.28
CA SER A 54 -2.85 28.06 20.29
C SER A 54 -2.60 27.49 18.90
N GLY A 55 -3.68 27.12 18.20
CA GLY A 55 -3.61 26.49 16.87
C GLY A 55 -3.28 25.00 16.93
N ASP A 56 -2.95 24.44 15.77
CA ASP A 56 -2.70 23.01 15.62
C ASP A 56 -1.33 22.59 16.20
N LEU A 57 -1.30 21.44 16.87
CA LEU A 57 -0.09 20.76 17.27
C LEU A 57 0.22 19.61 16.31
N LEU A 58 1.13 19.86 15.38
CA LEU A 58 1.69 18.83 14.49
C LEU A 58 2.90 18.14 15.13
N LEU A 59 2.77 16.84 15.37
CA LEU A 59 3.84 15.95 15.77
C LEU A 59 4.18 15.02 14.59
N SER A 60 5.31 15.30 13.92
CA SER A 60 5.81 14.50 12.80
C SER A 60 7.33 14.45 12.86
N THR A 61 7.95 13.29 12.64
CA THR A 61 9.41 13.18 12.51
C THR A 61 9.89 13.42 11.08
N ARG A 62 8.98 13.37 10.10
CA ARG A 62 9.27 13.63 8.68
C ARG A 62 9.40 15.12 8.39
N SER A 63 8.69 15.96 9.15
CA SER A 63 8.66 17.41 8.93
C SER A 63 8.58 18.19 10.25
N GLY A 64 8.67 19.52 10.18
CA GLY A 64 8.43 20.38 11.35
C GLY A 64 9.51 20.32 12.45
N PRO A 65 9.21 20.82 13.66
CA PRO A 65 10.22 21.04 14.70
C PRO A 65 10.80 19.75 15.34
N LEU A 66 10.07 18.63 15.32
CA LEU A 66 10.53 17.35 15.88
C LEU A 66 11.62 16.70 15.02
N SER A 67 11.47 16.74 13.69
CA SER A 67 12.49 16.26 12.73
C SER A 67 13.89 16.85 12.99
N LYS A 68 13.95 18.11 13.42
CA LYS A 68 15.20 18.85 13.67
C LYS A 68 15.83 18.57 15.04
N LYS A 69 15.00 18.25 16.03
CA LYS A 69 15.43 18.20 17.44
C LYS A 69 15.78 16.81 17.95
N LYS A 70 15.53 15.76 17.15
CA LYS A 70 15.75 14.34 17.53
C LYS A 70 15.25 14.07 18.95
N VAL A 71 13.97 14.28 19.23
CA VAL A 71 13.38 14.16 20.58
C VAL A 71 12.75 12.79 20.78
N ALA A 72 13.14 12.05 21.83
CA ALA A 72 12.60 10.72 22.13
C ALA A 72 11.11 10.76 22.51
N MET A 73 10.73 11.68 23.39
CA MET A 73 9.41 11.74 24.01
C MET A 73 9.00 13.17 24.37
N LEU A 74 7.70 13.41 24.40
CA LEU A 74 7.06 14.65 24.83
C LEU A 74 6.27 14.38 26.10
N PHE A 75 6.39 15.25 27.10
CA PHE A 75 5.71 15.15 28.39
C PHE A 75 4.97 16.44 28.73
N CYS A 76 3.70 16.31 29.09
CA CYS A 76 2.92 17.35 29.75
C CYS A 76 2.56 16.89 31.16
N PHE A 77 3.20 17.47 32.17
CA PHE A 77 2.93 17.17 33.58
C PHE A 77 1.79 18.02 34.14
N GLY A 78 0.65 17.99 33.45
CA GLY A 78 -0.61 18.67 33.76
C GLY A 78 -1.64 18.40 32.67
N ASP A 79 -2.70 19.21 32.63
CA ASP A 79 -3.67 19.20 31.53
C ASP A 79 -3.06 19.79 30.26
N LEU A 80 -3.32 19.18 29.10
CA LEU A 80 -2.92 19.68 27.79
C LEU A 80 -4.14 20.12 27.00
N THR A 81 -4.23 21.43 26.72
CA THR A 81 -5.27 22.01 25.86
C THR A 81 -4.64 22.50 24.56
N ILE A 82 -5.19 22.06 23.43
CA ILE A 82 -4.79 22.51 22.09
C ILE A 82 -6.03 23.21 21.50
N ASP A 83 -5.93 24.51 21.26
CA ASP A 83 -6.96 25.32 20.61
C ASP A 83 -6.86 25.16 19.08
N GLY A 84 -7.06 23.91 18.65
CA GLY A 84 -6.80 23.42 17.31
C GLY A 84 -6.72 21.89 17.31
N GLU A 85 -6.08 21.34 16.29
CA GLU A 85 -5.98 19.90 16.08
C GLU A 85 -4.71 19.32 16.69
N LEU A 86 -4.79 18.11 17.24
CA LEU A 86 -3.62 17.29 17.53
C LEU A 86 -3.39 16.36 16.35
N LEU A 87 -2.33 16.62 15.59
CA LEU A 87 -1.96 15.87 14.40
C LEU A 87 -0.72 15.06 14.69
N ILE A 88 -0.90 13.77 14.91
CA ILE A 88 0.18 12.82 15.13
C ILE A 88 0.43 12.11 13.80
N ASP A 89 1.15 12.80 12.93
CA ASP A 89 1.37 12.47 11.51
C ASP A 89 2.73 11.79 11.33
N ASP A 90 2.85 10.63 11.97
CA ASP A 90 4.00 9.75 11.82
C ASP A 90 3.54 8.31 11.66
N TYR A 91 4.22 7.56 10.80
CA TYR A 91 3.96 6.13 10.59
C TYR A 91 4.94 5.25 11.39
N GLU A 92 5.92 5.87 12.06
CA GLU A 92 6.86 5.22 12.96
C GLU A 92 6.37 5.32 14.43
N TYR A 93 6.77 4.37 15.29
CA TYR A 93 6.39 4.36 16.71
C TYR A 93 7.23 5.32 17.58
N TRP A 94 7.56 6.51 17.04
CA TRP A 94 8.39 7.52 17.70
C TRP A 94 8.07 8.94 17.17
N PRO A 95 8.01 9.99 18.02
CA PRO A 95 8.09 10.00 19.49
C PRO A 95 6.85 9.49 20.23
N LEU A 96 6.91 9.42 21.56
CA LEU A 96 5.77 9.17 22.43
C LEU A 96 5.28 10.49 23.03
N LEU A 97 3.96 10.71 23.09
CA LEU A 97 3.35 11.81 23.86
C LEU A 97 2.72 11.28 25.15
N PHE A 98 3.11 11.86 26.28
CA PHE A 98 2.54 11.60 27.60
C PHE A 98 1.86 12.85 28.17
N VAL A 99 0.63 12.69 28.67
CA VAL A 99 -0.14 13.74 29.36
C VAL A 99 -0.58 13.22 30.73
N GLN A 100 -0.14 13.89 31.80
CA GLN A 100 -0.50 13.53 33.19
C GLN A 100 -1.97 13.84 33.50
N GLY A 101 -2.52 14.92 32.93
CA GLY A 101 -3.90 15.35 33.15
C GLY A 101 -4.83 14.94 32.01
N ASN A 102 -5.78 15.81 31.72
CA ASN A 102 -6.71 15.69 30.60
C ASN A 102 -6.08 16.23 29.31
N LEU A 103 -6.50 15.68 28.16
CA LEU A 103 -6.16 16.17 26.84
C LEU A 103 -7.42 16.72 26.16
N THR A 104 -7.39 18.00 25.77
CA THR A 104 -8.48 18.63 25.00
C THR A 104 -7.96 19.17 23.67
N CYS A 105 -8.63 18.86 22.57
CA CYS A 105 -8.34 19.38 21.23
C CYS A 105 -9.61 19.42 20.37
N THR A 106 -9.56 20.05 19.19
CA THR A 106 -10.68 20.06 18.23
C THR A 106 -10.85 18.71 17.55
N ASN A 107 -9.78 18.19 16.93
CA ASN A 107 -9.72 16.86 16.35
C ASN A 107 -8.40 16.21 16.78
N LEU A 108 -8.39 14.89 16.88
CA LEU A 108 -7.21 14.09 17.17
C LEU A 108 -7.00 13.12 16.01
N LEU A 109 -5.96 13.35 15.22
CA LEU A 109 -5.48 12.44 14.18
C LEU A 109 -4.29 11.66 14.71
N LYS A 110 -4.30 10.33 14.60
CA LYS A 110 -3.30 9.46 15.22
C LYS A 110 -2.74 8.40 14.27
N GLY A 111 -1.47 8.52 13.92
CA GLY A 111 -0.68 7.46 13.28
C GLY A 111 0.04 6.56 14.29
N GLY A 112 1.26 6.14 13.94
CA GLY A 112 2.15 5.21 14.66
C GLY A 112 2.60 5.62 16.06
N MET A 113 2.72 6.92 16.33
CA MET A 113 3.27 7.37 17.60
C MET A 113 2.38 6.97 18.79
N PRO A 114 2.98 6.41 19.87
CA PRO A 114 2.26 6.11 21.09
C PRO A 114 1.72 7.35 21.81
N LEU A 115 0.52 7.23 22.36
CA LEU A 115 -0.13 8.28 23.17
C LEU A 115 -0.57 7.71 24.51
N ILE A 116 -0.14 8.34 25.61
CA ILE A 116 -0.56 8.03 26.98
C ILE A 116 -1.20 9.29 27.59
N VAL A 117 -2.45 9.19 28.02
CA VAL A 117 -3.17 10.23 28.75
C VAL A 117 -3.70 9.62 30.05
N LEU A 118 -3.30 10.12 31.21
CA LEU A 118 -3.76 9.54 32.48
C LEU A 118 -5.18 10.00 32.86
N GLY A 119 -5.60 11.16 32.37
CA GLY A 119 -6.96 11.69 32.52
C GLY A 119 -7.88 11.36 31.34
N ASP A 120 -8.83 12.25 31.10
CA ASP A 120 -9.80 12.16 30.01
C ASP A 120 -9.24 12.73 28.71
N ILE A 121 -9.71 12.21 27.58
CA ILE A 121 -9.55 12.85 26.26
C ILE A 121 -10.88 13.46 25.85
N LYS A 122 -10.87 14.74 25.48
CA LYS A 122 -11.98 15.44 24.85
C LYS A 122 -11.59 15.93 23.46
N THR A 123 -12.31 15.48 22.45
CA THR A 123 -12.11 15.86 21.05
C THR A 123 -13.43 15.88 20.29
N THR A 124 -13.51 16.47 19.10
CA THR A 124 -14.68 16.31 18.22
C THR A 124 -14.61 14.94 17.55
N TYR A 125 -13.53 14.66 16.83
CA TYR A 125 -13.27 13.34 16.25
C TYR A 125 -11.91 12.82 16.69
N PHE A 126 -11.88 11.52 16.96
CA PHE A 126 -10.65 10.73 17.03
C PHE A 126 -10.56 9.92 15.74
N ILE A 127 -9.45 10.04 15.04
CA ILE A 127 -9.24 9.46 13.71
C ILE A 127 -7.89 8.74 13.72
N GLY A 128 -7.92 7.43 13.51
CA GLY A 128 -6.73 6.60 13.35
C GLY A 128 -6.26 6.59 11.90
N GLU A 129 -4.95 6.67 11.70
CA GLU A 129 -4.28 6.64 10.39
C GLU A 129 -3.47 5.36 10.19
N TYR A 130 -2.75 5.26 9.07
CA TYR A 130 -1.85 4.14 8.85
C TYR A 130 -0.91 3.93 10.06
N ASN A 131 -0.75 2.67 10.44
CA ASN A 131 -0.05 2.24 11.64
C ASN A 131 -0.58 2.82 12.97
N ASP A 132 -1.86 3.21 13.10
CA ASP A 132 -2.47 3.72 14.35
C ASP A 132 -1.96 2.98 15.60
N GLY A 133 -0.92 3.54 16.22
CA GLY A 133 -0.13 2.87 17.26
C GLY A 133 -0.83 2.78 18.61
N PRO A 134 -0.15 2.37 19.68
CA PRO A 134 -0.82 2.14 20.95
C PRO A 134 -1.33 3.45 21.60
N LEU A 135 -2.56 3.40 22.09
CA LEU A 135 -3.19 4.45 22.90
C LEU A 135 -3.50 3.90 24.30
N ARG A 136 -3.18 4.68 25.33
CA ARG A 136 -3.65 4.43 26.70
C ARG A 136 -4.33 5.67 27.27
N VAL A 137 -5.56 5.50 27.71
CA VAL A 137 -6.33 6.55 28.38
C VAL A 137 -6.78 6.02 29.74
N GLY A 138 -6.35 6.68 30.82
CA GLY A 138 -6.75 6.34 32.18
C GLY A 138 -8.18 6.77 32.52
N GLY A 139 -8.66 7.84 31.89
CA GLY A 139 -10.04 8.32 31.97
C GLY A 139 -10.91 7.87 30.79
N LYS A 140 -11.93 8.69 30.48
CA LYS A 140 -12.86 8.47 29.36
C LYS A 140 -12.40 9.17 28.08
N LEU A 141 -12.90 8.69 26.95
CA LEU A 141 -12.86 9.42 25.67
C LEU A 141 -14.24 10.03 25.39
N ASP A 142 -14.31 11.37 25.42
CA ASP A 142 -15.49 12.17 25.07
C ASP A 142 -15.32 12.72 23.64
N CYS A 143 -16.17 12.25 22.73
CA CYS A 143 -16.06 12.54 21.32
C CYS A 143 -17.41 12.55 20.57
N LYS A 144 -17.44 12.99 19.32
CA LYS A 144 -18.58 12.79 18.39
C LYS A 144 -18.41 11.56 17.50
N GLY A 145 -17.19 11.06 17.36
CA GLY A 145 -16.90 9.81 16.66
C GLY A 145 -15.50 9.29 16.94
N TYR A 146 -15.41 8.01 17.24
CA TYR A 146 -14.16 7.31 17.54
C TYR A 146 -13.86 6.31 16.41
N ILE A 147 -12.88 6.65 15.57
CA ILE A 147 -12.59 5.92 14.33
C ILE A 147 -11.14 5.43 14.37
N PRO A 148 -10.79 4.45 15.24
CA PRO A 148 -9.44 3.93 15.27
C PRO A 148 -9.13 3.14 13.99
N ARG A 149 -7.85 3.02 13.63
CA ARG A 149 -7.34 2.15 12.56
C ARG A 149 -6.32 1.17 13.12
N VAL A 150 -6.63 0.62 14.30
CA VAL A 150 -5.72 -0.21 15.09
C VAL A 150 -6.07 -1.71 15.05
N LYS A 151 -5.03 -2.55 14.97
CA LYS A 151 -5.08 -4.01 15.16
C LYS A 151 -4.33 -4.37 16.45
N ASP A 152 -4.80 -5.39 17.15
CA ASP A 152 -4.00 -5.98 18.24
C ASP A 152 -2.85 -6.77 17.62
N GLN A 153 -1.61 -6.48 18.03
CA GLN A 153 -0.42 -7.07 17.43
C GLN A 153 0.57 -7.52 18.50
N GLY A 154 1.11 -8.73 18.36
CA GLY A 154 2.13 -9.26 19.26
C GLY A 154 1.68 -9.38 20.73
N GLY A 155 0.37 -9.55 20.97
CA GLY A 155 -0.21 -9.59 22.32
C GLY A 155 -0.37 -8.23 23.00
N ILE A 156 -0.13 -7.13 22.27
CA ILE A 156 -0.33 -5.76 22.76
C ILE A 156 -1.68 -5.27 22.26
N ALA A 157 -2.54 -4.86 23.19
CA ALA A 157 -3.79 -4.20 22.86
C ALA A 157 -3.51 -2.85 22.17
N GLY A 158 -4.16 -2.62 21.03
CA GLY A 158 -4.06 -1.37 20.29
C GLY A 158 -4.41 -0.16 21.15
N HIS A 159 -5.71 0.05 21.38
CA HIS A 159 -6.20 1.13 22.23
C HIS A 159 -6.82 0.57 23.51
N VAL A 160 -6.43 1.11 24.67
CA VAL A 160 -7.06 0.83 25.97
C VAL A 160 -7.54 2.13 26.57
N ILE A 161 -8.86 2.27 26.71
CA ILE A 161 -9.52 3.45 27.28
C ILE A 161 -10.26 2.99 28.53
N ALA A 162 -9.65 3.18 29.70
CA ALA A 162 -10.12 2.58 30.96
C ALA A 162 -11.51 3.09 31.39
N GLY A 163 -11.81 4.37 31.15
CA GLY A 163 -13.12 4.97 31.40
C GLY A 163 -14.15 4.74 30.29
N GLY A 164 -13.78 4.05 29.21
CA GLY A 164 -14.64 3.82 28.03
C GLY A 164 -14.93 5.07 27.21
N TYR A 165 -15.86 4.92 26.25
CA TYR A 165 -16.36 5.97 25.38
C TYR A 165 -17.86 5.76 25.12
N THR A 166 -18.60 6.85 24.94
CA THR A 166 -20.06 6.83 24.66
C THR A 166 -20.40 7.32 23.26
N CYS A 167 -19.40 7.66 22.46
CA CYS A 167 -19.57 8.10 21.08
C CYS A 167 -19.74 6.92 20.11
N PRO A 168 -20.40 7.13 18.96
CA PRO A 168 -20.38 6.16 17.88
C PRO A 168 -18.94 5.83 17.50
N ALA A 169 -18.66 4.55 17.29
CA ALA A 169 -17.32 4.06 17.01
C ALA A 169 -17.30 3.10 15.83
N PHE A 170 -16.24 3.17 15.04
CA PHE A 170 -16.02 2.33 13.87
C PHE A 170 -14.52 2.05 13.72
N ASN A 171 -14.09 0.79 13.87
CA ASN A 171 -12.69 0.46 13.70
C ASN A 171 -12.38 0.25 12.21
N ALA A 172 -11.69 1.21 11.60
CA ALA A 172 -11.29 1.22 10.20
C ALA A 172 -10.08 0.32 9.88
N ALA A 173 -9.58 -0.46 10.84
CA ALA A 173 -8.50 -1.42 10.62
C ALA A 173 -8.93 -2.68 9.86
N LYS A 174 -10.23 -2.94 9.80
CA LYS A 174 -10.80 -4.04 9.02
C LYS A 174 -11.06 -3.57 7.59
N ASP A 175 -10.91 -4.49 6.65
CA ASP A 175 -11.22 -4.22 5.25
C ASP A 175 -12.73 -4.05 5.11
N HIS A 176 -13.15 -2.90 4.61
CA HIS A 176 -14.53 -2.48 4.47
C HIS A 176 -14.70 -1.81 3.12
N GLY A 177 -15.51 -2.39 2.23
CA GLY A 177 -15.76 -1.79 0.93
C GLY A 177 -16.50 -0.47 1.00
N ARG A 178 -16.38 0.29 -0.10
CA ARG A 178 -17.09 1.54 -0.37
C ARG A 178 -18.58 1.46 -0.04
N GLU A 179 -19.25 0.37 -0.41
CA GLU A 179 -20.68 0.25 -0.14
C GLU A 179 -20.96 0.16 1.37
N ALA A 180 -20.23 -0.70 2.10
CA ALA A 180 -20.34 -0.81 3.55
C ALA A 180 -20.05 0.54 4.24
N LEU A 181 -19.01 1.27 3.83
CA LEU A 181 -18.70 2.59 4.37
C LEU A 181 -19.79 3.63 4.06
N SER A 182 -20.34 3.61 2.84
CA SER A 182 -21.42 4.53 2.43
C SER A 182 -22.74 4.31 3.18
N ARG A 183 -22.92 3.14 3.81
CA ARG A 183 -24.06 2.81 4.68
C ARG A 183 -23.89 3.30 6.12
N ILE A 184 -22.69 3.78 6.47
CA ILE A 184 -22.33 4.22 7.84
C ILE A 184 -22.04 5.72 7.84
N PHE A 185 -21.32 6.21 6.84
CA PHE A 185 -20.80 7.55 6.77
C PHE A 185 -21.49 8.38 5.68
N LYS A 186 -21.55 9.69 5.90
CA LYS A 186 -21.95 10.65 4.87
C LYS A 186 -20.89 10.70 3.78
N ALA A 187 -21.32 10.85 2.53
CA ALA A 187 -20.44 10.99 1.37
C ALA A 187 -19.39 12.10 1.54
N GLU A 188 -19.70 13.17 2.27
CA GLU A 188 -18.76 14.27 2.56
C GLU A 188 -17.58 13.86 3.45
N ALA A 189 -17.66 12.73 4.16
CA ALA A 189 -16.56 12.16 4.94
C ALA A 189 -15.72 11.16 4.13
N LEU A 190 -16.12 10.88 2.87
CA LEU A 190 -15.49 9.89 2.02
C LEU A 190 -14.75 10.56 0.84
N GLU A 191 -13.60 10.04 0.46
CA GLU A 191 -12.91 10.30 -0.80
C GLU A 191 -12.76 8.95 -1.50
N LYS A 192 -13.13 8.86 -2.79
CA LYS A 192 -12.97 7.61 -3.56
C LYS A 192 -13.62 6.38 -2.87
N GLY A 193 -14.70 6.62 -2.11
CA GLY A 193 -15.40 5.59 -1.34
C GLY A 193 -14.82 5.24 0.03
N TRP A 194 -13.65 5.76 0.38
CA TRP A 194 -12.94 5.50 1.64
C TRP A 194 -13.00 6.68 2.61
N LEU A 195 -12.83 6.42 3.91
CA LEU A 195 -12.75 7.45 4.93
C LEU A 195 -11.55 8.37 4.68
N ASP A 196 -11.80 9.65 4.47
CA ASP A 196 -10.75 10.65 4.28
C ASP A 196 -10.59 11.50 5.54
N SER A 197 -9.44 11.38 6.18
CA SER A 197 -9.16 12.08 7.43
C SER A 197 -9.17 13.60 7.30
N SER A 198 -8.80 14.16 6.14
CA SER A 198 -8.85 15.61 5.92
C SER A 198 -10.29 16.12 5.84
N LYS A 199 -11.18 15.39 5.18
CA LYS A 199 -12.61 15.67 5.13
C LYS A 199 -13.28 15.48 6.49
N ILE A 200 -12.99 14.39 7.19
CA ILE A 200 -13.51 14.15 8.55
C ILE A 200 -13.09 15.28 9.49
N ARG A 201 -11.81 15.69 9.46
CA ARG A 201 -11.32 16.84 10.24
C ARG A 201 -12.05 18.13 9.88
N ALA A 202 -12.25 18.41 8.58
CA ALA A 202 -13.00 19.58 8.14
C ALA A 202 -14.45 19.60 8.66
N LEU A 203 -15.14 18.45 8.62
CA LEU A 203 -16.47 18.28 9.22
C LEU A 203 -16.43 18.47 10.74
N GLY A 204 -15.40 17.95 11.42
CA GLY A 204 -15.14 18.16 12.84
C GLY A 204 -15.00 19.63 13.22
N ARG A 205 -14.18 20.40 12.48
CA ARG A 205 -14.03 21.86 12.67
C ARG A 205 -15.36 22.60 12.47
N ALA A 206 -16.17 22.15 11.52
CA ALA A 206 -17.52 22.69 11.29
C ALA A 206 -18.58 22.17 12.30
N GLY A 207 -18.21 21.29 13.23
CA GLY A 207 -19.13 20.68 14.19
C GLY A 207 -20.16 19.72 13.58
N ARG A 208 -19.97 19.31 12.31
CA ARG A 208 -20.91 18.48 11.55
C ARG A 208 -20.67 17.00 11.81
N SER A 209 -21.77 16.22 11.83
CA SER A 209 -21.68 14.76 11.96
C SER A 209 -21.19 14.11 10.67
N ILE A 210 -20.24 13.19 10.76
CA ILE A 210 -19.84 12.26 9.69
C ILE A 210 -20.78 11.06 9.55
N TRP A 211 -21.56 10.74 10.59
CA TRP A 211 -22.44 9.57 10.62
C TRP A 211 -23.75 9.86 9.88
N LEU A 212 -24.28 8.87 9.18
CA LEU A 212 -25.65 8.92 8.67
C LEU A 212 -26.65 8.97 9.84
N SER A 213 -27.76 9.68 9.65
CA SER A 213 -28.89 9.61 10.58
C SER A 213 -29.68 8.31 10.40
N PRO A 214 -30.48 7.88 11.40
CA PRO A 214 -31.37 6.72 11.25
C PRO A 214 -32.30 6.80 10.04
N GLU A 215 -32.78 8.00 9.70
CA GLU A 215 -33.62 8.26 8.53
C GLU A 215 -32.85 8.06 7.20
N GLN A 216 -31.59 8.52 7.15
CA GLN A 216 -30.74 8.31 5.99
C GLN A 216 -30.44 6.83 5.76
N ILE A 217 -30.18 6.07 6.83
CA ILE A 217 -29.98 4.63 6.78
C ILE A 217 -31.25 3.92 6.26
N ALA A 218 -32.43 4.29 6.79
CA ALA A 218 -33.70 3.68 6.36
C ALA A 218 -34.00 3.91 4.86
N ASN A 219 -33.69 5.11 4.34
CA ASN A 219 -33.90 5.44 2.93
C ASN A 219 -32.92 4.73 1.98
N GLN A 220 -31.75 4.30 2.46
CA GLN A 220 -30.81 3.51 1.65
C GLN A 220 -31.31 2.07 1.46
N ILE A 221 -31.91 1.48 2.50
CA ILE A 221 -32.43 0.09 2.47
C ILE A 221 -33.58 -0.07 1.46
N SER A 222 -34.41 0.97 1.26
CA SER A 222 -35.53 0.90 0.32
C SER A 222 -35.14 0.93 -1.17
N ASN A 223 -33.88 1.25 -1.50
CA ASN A 223 -33.40 1.43 -2.87
C ASN A 223 -32.50 0.28 -3.38
N GLN A 224 -32.27 -0.77 -2.58
CA GLN A 224 -31.44 -1.89 -2.99
C GLN A 224 -32.23 -2.91 -3.81
N SER A 225 -32.18 -2.75 -5.13
CA SER A 225 -32.48 -3.83 -6.07
C SER A 225 -31.38 -3.87 -7.13
N THR A 226 -30.46 -4.82 -6.97
CA THR A 226 -29.62 -5.30 -8.06
C THR A 226 -29.62 -6.82 -8.02
N ALA A 227 -29.94 -7.44 -9.15
CA ALA A 227 -29.76 -8.87 -9.32
C ALA A 227 -28.29 -9.21 -9.06
N PRO A 228 -27.98 -10.35 -8.40
CA PRO A 228 -26.60 -10.72 -8.10
C PRO A 228 -25.80 -10.86 -9.40
N VAL A 229 -24.68 -10.15 -9.46
CA VAL A 229 -23.73 -10.27 -10.57
C VAL A 229 -22.96 -11.58 -10.39
N VAL A 230 -22.97 -12.42 -11.41
CA VAL A 230 -22.28 -13.72 -11.38
C VAL A 230 -20.83 -13.50 -11.82
N PRO A 231 -19.83 -13.70 -10.94
CA PRO A 231 -18.42 -13.61 -11.32
C PRO A 231 -18.03 -14.74 -12.29
N PRO A 232 -17.01 -14.54 -13.13
CA PRO A 232 -16.49 -15.62 -13.97
C PRO A 232 -15.84 -16.72 -13.12
N GLU A 233 -15.81 -17.94 -13.63
CA GLU A 233 -15.03 -19.01 -13.01
C GLU A 233 -13.53 -18.75 -13.24
N LYS A 234 -12.74 -18.70 -12.15
CA LYS A 234 -11.28 -18.52 -12.24
C LYS A 234 -10.67 -19.60 -13.11
N LEU A 235 -9.76 -19.21 -13.99
CA LEU A 235 -9.11 -20.14 -14.90
C LEU A 235 -8.15 -21.04 -14.13
N VAL A 236 -8.27 -22.35 -14.30
CA VAL A 236 -7.23 -23.30 -13.92
C VAL A 236 -6.23 -23.36 -15.07
N LEU A 237 -5.04 -22.79 -14.89
CA LEU A 237 -3.98 -22.89 -15.88
C LEU A 237 -3.44 -24.31 -15.86
N SER A 238 -3.54 -25.00 -17.00
CA SER A 238 -2.96 -26.32 -17.20
C SER A 238 -2.50 -26.44 -18.65
N GLY A 239 -1.48 -27.26 -18.89
CA GLY A 239 -0.90 -27.41 -20.23
C GLY A 239 -0.05 -26.22 -20.68
N GLY A 240 0.67 -25.58 -19.75
CA GLY A 240 1.71 -24.62 -20.09
C GLY A 240 2.75 -25.24 -21.03
N LEU A 241 3.24 -24.44 -21.97
CA LEU A 241 4.34 -24.78 -22.87
C LEU A 241 5.63 -24.97 -22.06
N ASP A 242 6.39 -26.02 -22.38
CA ASP A 242 7.80 -26.16 -22.02
C ASP A 242 8.68 -25.67 -23.18
N PRO A 243 9.27 -24.46 -23.09
CA PRO A 243 10.07 -23.89 -24.17
C PRO A 243 11.51 -24.41 -24.20
N THR A 244 11.94 -25.27 -23.27
CA THR A 244 13.36 -25.65 -23.13
C THR A 244 13.92 -26.39 -24.33
N SER A 245 13.07 -27.08 -25.10
CA SER A 245 13.46 -27.75 -26.35
C SER A 245 13.71 -26.80 -27.52
N LEU A 246 13.29 -25.53 -27.40
CA LEU A 246 13.36 -24.53 -28.46
C LEU A 246 14.55 -23.58 -28.31
N GLY A 247 15.31 -23.68 -27.22
CA GLY A 247 16.44 -22.81 -26.93
C GLY A 247 17.60 -23.54 -26.26
N GLU A 248 18.61 -22.78 -25.89
CA GLU A 248 19.80 -23.28 -25.19
C GLU A 248 19.80 -22.84 -23.73
N LEU A 249 20.12 -23.76 -22.82
CA LEU A 249 20.29 -23.44 -21.41
C LEU A 249 21.74 -22.98 -21.17
N VAL A 250 21.90 -21.70 -20.86
CA VAL A 250 23.19 -21.03 -20.67
C VAL A 250 23.36 -20.64 -19.20
N ALA A 251 24.59 -20.63 -18.68
CA ALA A 251 24.83 -20.15 -17.32
C ALA A 251 24.68 -18.61 -17.27
N VAL A 252 24.22 -18.07 -16.13
CA VAL A 252 24.06 -16.62 -15.95
C VAL A 252 25.34 -15.84 -16.30
N ALA A 253 26.50 -16.33 -15.85
CA ALA A 253 27.81 -15.69 -16.07
C ALA A 253 28.24 -15.62 -17.55
N ASP A 254 27.61 -16.42 -18.43
CA ASP A 254 27.98 -16.47 -19.85
C ASP A 254 27.13 -15.51 -20.70
N ILE A 255 26.05 -14.91 -20.15
CA ILE A 255 25.12 -14.07 -20.91
C ILE A 255 24.82 -12.70 -20.28
N ASP A 256 25.02 -12.54 -18.97
CA ASP A 256 24.65 -11.30 -18.27
C ASP A 256 25.25 -10.03 -18.90
N THR A 257 26.53 -10.07 -19.27
CA THR A 257 27.28 -8.96 -19.86
C THR A 257 26.71 -8.56 -21.21
N GLU A 258 26.31 -9.54 -22.04
CA GLU A 258 25.71 -9.25 -23.34
C GLU A 258 24.30 -8.63 -23.17
N ILE A 259 23.50 -9.11 -22.21
CA ILE A 259 22.19 -8.52 -21.92
C ILE A 259 22.33 -7.04 -21.52
N TYR A 260 23.26 -6.71 -20.62
CA TYR A 260 23.46 -5.31 -20.22
C TYR A 260 23.93 -4.43 -21.38
N LYS A 261 24.84 -4.95 -22.21
CA LYS A 261 25.29 -4.24 -23.40
C LYS A 261 24.13 -3.96 -24.37
N LEU A 262 23.25 -4.94 -24.61
CA LEU A 262 22.06 -4.76 -25.46
C LEU A 262 21.11 -3.68 -24.89
N ILE A 263 20.94 -3.63 -23.56
CA ILE A 263 20.15 -2.58 -22.91
C ILE A 263 20.78 -1.21 -23.14
N GLU A 264 22.09 -1.07 -22.93
CA GLU A 264 22.81 0.20 -23.14
C GLU A 264 22.77 0.66 -24.60
N GLU A 265 22.84 -0.27 -25.55
CA GLU A 265 22.78 0.05 -26.98
C GLU A 265 21.37 0.46 -27.44
N LYS A 266 20.31 -0.13 -26.89
CA LYS A 266 18.92 0.10 -27.35
C LYS A 266 18.18 1.17 -26.57
N ILE A 267 18.45 1.32 -25.28
CA ILE A 267 17.76 2.27 -24.43
C ILE A 267 18.60 3.53 -24.31
N ALA A 268 18.25 4.56 -25.09
CA ALA A 268 18.91 5.85 -24.97
C ALA A 268 18.60 6.52 -23.62
N PHE A 269 19.61 7.15 -23.03
CA PHE A 269 19.41 8.05 -21.90
C PHE A 269 18.62 9.29 -22.35
N ASP A 270 17.43 9.46 -21.79
CA ASP A 270 16.53 10.59 -22.05
C ASP A 270 15.77 10.94 -20.76
N PRO A 271 16.25 11.93 -19.97
CA PRO A 271 15.66 12.27 -18.69
C PRO A 271 14.27 12.91 -18.83
N ASP A 272 13.97 13.54 -19.97
CA ASP A 272 12.66 14.15 -20.22
C ASP A 272 11.56 13.08 -20.39
N LYS A 273 11.95 11.86 -20.75
CA LYS A 273 11.08 10.69 -20.85
C LYS A 273 11.24 9.71 -19.69
N ASN A 274 11.97 10.07 -18.64
CA ASN A 274 12.37 9.15 -17.56
C ASN A 274 13.01 7.85 -18.08
N SER A 275 13.72 7.92 -19.21
CA SER A 275 14.34 6.79 -19.86
C SER A 275 15.81 6.69 -19.49
N TYR A 276 16.17 5.61 -18.80
CA TYR A 276 17.52 5.35 -18.34
C TYR A 276 17.88 3.90 -18.66
N PRO A 277 19.03 3.59 -19.29
CA PRO A 277 19.47 2.20 -19.43
C PRO A 277 19.43 1.45 -18.09
N LEU A 278 19.78 2.15 -17.00
CA LEU A 278 19.76 1.60 -15.65
C LEU A 278 18.37 1.11 -15.22
N SER A 279 17.29 1.82 -15.54
CA SER A 279 15.93 1.43 -15.13
C SER A 279 15.42 0.16 -15.84
N PHE A 280 16.02 -0.20 -16.97
CA PHE A 280 15.80 -1.46 -17.68
C PHE A 280 16.74 -2.56 -17.17
N SER A 281 17.98 -2.21 -16.84
CA SER A 281 18.99 -3.17 -16.36
C SER A 281 18.77 -3.62 -14.92
N GLU A 282 18.17 -2.80 -14.04
CA GLU A 282 17.99 -3.15 -12.64
C GLU A 282 17.15 -4.42 -12.41
N PRO A 283 15.94 -4.57 -12.97
CA PRO A 283 15.15 -5.79 -12.79
C PRO A 283 15.89 -7.03 -13.31
N VAL A 284 16.60 -6.90 -14.43
CA VAL A 284 17.47 -7.96 -14.96
C VAL A 284 18.59 -8.29 -13.96
N ARG A 285 19.27 -7.26 -13.45
CA ARG A 285 20.38 -7.40 -12.50
C ARG A 285 19.95 -8.06 -11.22
N PHE A 286 18.84 -7.64 -10.63
CA PHE A 286 18.31 -8.24 -9.40
C PHE A 286 18.02 -9.72 -9.61
N GLN A 287 17.37 -10.09 -10.72
CA GLN A 287 17.09 -11.49 -11.04
C GLN A 287 18.37 -12.31 -11.21
N LEU A 288 19.28 -11.88 -12.09
CA LEU A 288 20.48 -12.64 -12.43
C LEU A 288 21.45 -12.76 -11.23
N GLN A 289 21.58 -11.70 -10.42
CA GLN A 289 22.45 -11.70 -9.24
C GLN A 289 21.87 -12.49 -8.05
N ALA A 290 20.55 -12.59 -7.93
CA ALA A 290 19.93 -13.42 -6.90
C ALA A 290 20.20 -14.92 -7.14
N TYR A 291 20.39 -15.32 -8.39
CA TYR A 291 20.54 -16.73 -8.79
C TYR A 291 21.77 -16.98 -9.68
N PRO A 292 23.00 -16.67 -9.24
CA PRO A 292 24.19 -16.64 -10.10
C PRO A 292 24.65 -18.03 -10.60
N LYS A 293 24.10 -19.11 -10.03
CA LYS A 293 24.40 -20.51 -10.40
C LYS A 293 23.28 -21.17 -11.20
N ALA A 294 22.19 -20.46 -11.43
CA ALA A 294 21.05 -20.97 -12.18
C ALA A 294 21.26 -20.79 -13.70
N LYS A 295 20.25 -21.15 -14.49
CA LYS A 295 20.33 -21.13 -15.95
C LYS A 295 19.40 -20.08 -16.56
N VAL A 296 19.81 -19.56 -17.70
CA VAL A 296 19.01 -18.73 -18.59
C VAL A 296 18.64 -19.58 -19.81
N LEU A 297 17.35 -19.66 -20.15
CA LEU A 297 16.91 -20.25 -21.40
C LEU A 297 17.03 -19.18 -22.49
N VAL A 298 17.96 -19.36 -23.42
CA VAL A 298 18.18 -18.46 -24.55
C VAL A 298 17.48 -19.01 -25.77
N LEU A 299 16.40 -18.33 -26.18
CA LEU A 299 15.67 -18.65 -27.39
C LEU A 299 16.41 -18.11 -28.62
N PRO A 300 16.26 -18.75 -29.79
CA PRO A 300 16.73 -18.22 -31.06
C PRO A 300 16.18 -16.80 -31.32
N PRO A 301 16.88 -15.96 -32.08
CA PRO A 301 16.31 -14.73 -32.59
C PRO A 301 15.03 -15.02 -33.39
N ASP A 302 14.02 -14.14 -33.29
CA ASP A 302 12.77 -14.21 -34.03
C ASP A 302 11.98 -15.52 -33.75
N CYS A 303 11.97 -15.92 -32.47
CA CYS A 303 11.34 -17.15 -32.01
C CYS A 303 9.82 -17.03 -31.97
N ALA A 304 9.13 -18.11 -32.34
CA ALA A 304 7.68 -18.26 -32.17
C ALA A 304 7.38 -19.41 -31.20
N LEU A 305 6.63 -19.10 -30.15
CA LEU A 305 6.11 -20.04 -29.17
C LEU A 305 4.61 -20.20 -29.40
N ALA A 306 4.11 -21.44 -29.45
CA ALA A 306 2.68 -21.71 -29.61
C ALA A 306 2.08 -22.15 -28.27
N GLY A 307 1.03 -21.45 -27.82
CA GLY A 307 0.30 -21.76 -26.59
C GLY A 307 0.66 -20.87 -25.40
N LEU A 308 0.29 -21.35 -24.21
CA LEU A 308 0.38 -20.62 -22.94
C LEU A 308 1.79 -20.72 -22.36
N LEU A 309 2.51 -19.60 -22.26
CA LEU A 309 3.78 -19.53 -21.54
C LEU A 309 3.53 -19.11 -20.09
N ILE A 310 3.74 -20.03 -19.15
CA ILE A 310 3.61 -19.75 -17.71
C ILE A 310 5.00 -19.45 -17.15
N LEU A 311 5.15 -18.28 -16.53
CA LEU A 311 6.38 -17.79 -15.90
C LEU A 311 6.27 -17.87 -14.37
N ASP A 312 5.83 -19.02 -13.87
CA ASP A 312 5.74 -19.31 -12.43
C ASP A 312 6.88 -20.23 -11.99
N TRP A 313 7.35 -20.05 -10.75
CA TRP A 313 8.41 -20.90 -10.18
C TRP A 313 8.03 -22.37 -10.07
N GLN A 314 6.73 -22.66 -10.09
CA GLN A 314 6.15 -23.99 -9.92
C GLN A 314 6.12 -24.78 -11.24
N GLU A 315 6.41 -24.15 -12.37
CA GLU A 315 6.45 -24.84 -13.65
C GLU A 315 7.55 -25.90 -13.69
N HIS A 316 7.22 -27.10 -14.18
CA HIS A 316 8.12 -28.25 -14.14
C HIS A 316 9.43 -27.97 -14.89
N TRP A 317 9.33 -27.33 -16.05
CA TRP A 317 10.50 -26.98 -16.87
C TRP A 317 11.41 -25.94 -16.20
N VAL A 318 10.83 -25.05 -15.39
CA VAL A 318 11.56 -24.06 -14.57
C VAL A 318 12.33 -24.77 -13.47
N GLN A 319 11.64 -25.60 -12.67
CA GLN A 319 12.24 -26.29 -11.52
C GLN A 319 13.30 -27.30 -11.93
N GLN A 320 12.98 -28.17 -12.89
CA GLN A 320 13.87 -29.25 -13.33
C GLN A 320 15.18 -28.70 -13.90
N ASN A 321 15.10 -27.61 -14.66
CA ASN A 321 16.27 -27.05 -15.34
C ASN A 321 16.91 -25.88 -14.59
N GLN A 322 16.33 -25.47 -13.44
CA GLN A 322 16.73 -24.30 -12.67
C GLN A 322 16.78 -23.03 -13.53
N VAL A 323 15.74 -22.81 -14.34
CA VAL A 323 15.65 -21.63 -15.21
C VAL A 323 15.21 -20.43 -14.39
N ILE A 324 15.96 -19.33 -14.47
CA ILE A 324 15.62 -18.07 -13.77
C ILE A 324 15.30 -16.92 -14.72
N ALA A 325 15.53 -17.13 -16.02
CA ALA A 325 15.17 -16.19 -17.07
C ALA A 325 14.96 -16.92 -18.40
N VAL A 326 14.01 -16.42 -19.19
CA VAL A 326 13.84 -16.72 -20.62
C VAL A 326 14.26 -15.48 -21.39
N CYS A 327 15.25 -15.62 -22.28
CA CYS A 327 15.81 -14.53 -23.06
C CYS A 327 15.63 -14.79 -24.55
N CYS A 328 14.97 -13.89 -25.27
CA CYS A 328 15.00 -13.85 -26.73
C CYS A 328 15.86 -12.67 -27.17
N LEU A 329 16.96 -12.94 -27.89
CA LEU A 329 17.88 -11.89 -28.35
C LEU A 329 17.44 -11.20 -29.66
N GLY A 330 16.26 -11.56 -30.19
CA GLY A 330 15.58 -10.90 -31.31
C GLY A 330 14.10 -10.67 -30.97
N ASP A 331 13.23 -10.77 -31.98
CA ASP A 331 11.79 -10.65 -31.76
C ASP A 331 11.23 -11.95 -31.14
N LEU A 332 10.15 -11.84 -30.35
CA LEU A 332 9.45 -12.98 -29.75
C LEU A 332 7.97 -12.90 -30.09
N ILE A 333 7.44 -13.98 -30.67
CA ILE A 333 6.01 -14.16 -30.88
C ILE A 333 5.54 -15.28 -29.95
N VAL A 334 4.54 -15.01 -29.12
CA VAL A 334 3.80 -16.03 -28.37
C VAL A 334 2.39 -16.06 -28.94
N ASP A 335 2.08 -17.10 -29.73
CA ASP A 335 0.73 -17.35 -30.23
C ASP A 335 -0.11 -17.99 -29.12
N GLY A 336 -0.43 -17.15 -28.14
CA GLY A 336 -1.08 -17.50 -26.88
C GLY A 336 -0.78 -16.45 -25.81
N ASP A 337 -1.08 -16.80 -24.55
CA ASP A 337 -0.93 -15.89 -23.42
C ASP A 337 0.40 -16.10 -22.71
N ILE A 338 0.96 -15.03 -22.13
CA ILE A 338 2.04 -15.10 -21.15
C ILE A 338 1.43 -14.80 -19.79
N VAL A 339 1.59 -15.73 -18.83
CA VAL A 339 1.00 -15.61 -17.50
C VAL A 339 2.02 -15.84 -16.39
N ASN A 340 2.01 -14.99 -15.36
CA ASN A 340 2.66 -15.23 -14.08
C ASN A 340 1.67 -14.88 -12.96
N ARG A 341 1.34 -15.86 -12.10
CA ARG A 341 0.42 -15.69 -10.97
C ARG A 341 1.13 -15.55 -9.64
N THR A 342 2.40 -15.94 -9.58
CA THR A 342 3.16 -15.90 -8.33
C THR A 342 3.51 -14.45 -7.99
N LEU A 343 2.87 -13.92 -6.94
CA LEU A 343 3.07 -12.54 -6.46
C LEU A 343 4.53 -12.26 -6.07
N GLU A 344 5.22 -13.25 -5.49
CA GLU A 344 6.60 -13.11 -5.01
C GLU A 344 7.68 -13.28 -6.11
N GLY A 345 7.30 -13.49 -7.38
CA GLY A 345 8.26 -13.55 -8.48
C GLY A 345 7.97 -14.60 -9.55
N GLY A 346 8.92 -14.77 -10.46
CA GLY A 346 8.95 -15.80 -11.48
C GLY A 346 10.22 -15.68 -12.33
N PRO A 347 10.45 -16.56 -13.32
CA PRO A 347 11.52 -16.37 -14.28
C PRO A 347 11.37 -15.03 -15.01
N LEU A 348 12.46 -14.28 -15.13
CA LEU A 348 12.52 -13.04 -15.93
C LEU A 348 12.19 -13.37 -17.40
N LEU A 349 11.33 -12.58 -18.04
CA LEU A 349 11.23 -12.55 -19.49
C LEU A 349 12.02 -11.35 -20.03
N PHE A 350 13.06 -11.61 -20.82
CA PHE A 350 13.83 -10.59 -21.52
C PHE A 350 13.70 -10.76 -23.04
N VAL A 351 13.27 -9.71 -23.73
CA VAL A 351 13.15 -9.68 -25.20
C VAL A 351 13.93 -8.48 -25.72
N CYS A 352 14.98 -8.73 -26.50
CA CYS A 352 15.79 -7.67 -27.08
C CYS A 352 15.07 -6.94 -28.23
N GLY A 353 14.22 -7.65 -28.97
CA GLY A 353 13.40 -7.10 -30.04
C GLY A 353 11.98 -6.76 -29.60
N ASN A 354 11.03 -6.99 -30.50
CA ASN A 354 9.61 -6.78 -30.29
C ASN A 354 8.95 -8.03 -29.67
N LEU A 355 7.91 -7.83 -28.87
CA LEU A 355 7.08 -8.90 -28.32
C LEU A 355 5.68 -8.83 -28.90
N ARG A 356 5.20 -9.93 -29.48
CA ARG A 356 3.80 -10.12 -29.86
C ARG A 356 3.17 -11.23 -29.05
N VAL A 357 2.00 -10.99 -28.47
CA VAL A 357 1.31 -11.92 -27.57
C VAL A 357 -0.22 -11.74 -27.66
N ASP A 358 -1.00 -12.74 -27.24
CA ASP A 358 -2.44 -12.55 -27.08
C ASP A 358 -2.74 -11.70 -25.84
N ASN A 359 -2.35 -12.18 -24.65
CA ASN A 359 -2.43 -11.44 -23.38
C ASN A 359 -1.11 -11.56 -22.61
N LEU A 360 -0.73 -10.50 -21.90
CA LEU A 360 0.35 -10.53 -20.91
C LEU A 360 -0.23 -10.22 -19.54
N VAL A 361 -0.34 -11.23 -18.68
CA VAL A 361 -0.87 -11.08 -17.31
C VAL A 361 0.21 -11.52 -16.35
N LYS A 362 0.76 -10.59 -15.56
CA LYS A 362 1.91 -10.93 -14.74
C LYS A 362 1.89 -10.25 -13.38
N ALA A 363 2.39 -10.98 -12.39
CA ALA A 363 2.58 -10.51 -11.04
C ALA A 363 4.06 -10.20 -10.77
N GLY A 364 4.71 -10.93 -9.87
CA GLY A 364 6.09 -10.68 -9.43
C GLY A 364 7.18 -10.92 -10.49
N ALA A 365 6.91 -11.64 -11.59
CA ALA A 365 7.92 -11.92 -12.60
C ALA A 365 8.38 -10.62 -13.32
N PRO A 366 9.69 -10.35 -13.41
CA PRO A 366 10.18 -9.25 -14.21
C PRO A 366 9.94 -9.50 -15.71
N VAL A 367 9.47 -8.47 -16.43
CA VAL A 367 9.31 -8.49 -17.89
C VAL A 367 9.99 -7.26 -18.48
N VAL A 368 10.99 -7.49 -19.34
CA VAL A 368 11.77 -6.43 -19.99
C VAL A 368 11.78 -6.68 -21.49
N VAL A 369 11.17 -5.77 -22.25
CA VAL A 369 11.15 -5.77 -23.72
C VAL A 369 11.82 -4.49 -24.19
N LEU A 370 12.87 -4.58 -25.01
CA LEU A 370 13.60 -3.40 -25.48
C LEU A 370 12.98 -2.76 -26.73
N GLY A 371 12.17 -3.51 -27.48
CA GLY A 371 11.37 -3.03 -28.61
C GLY A 371 9.90 -2.77 -28.27
N ASP A 372 9.05 -2.90 -29.28
CA ASP A 372 7.60 -2.69 -29.19
C ASP A 372 6.90 -3.90 -28.57
N VAL A 373 5.75 -3.66 -27.92
CA VAL A 373 4.85 -4.71 -27.43
C VAL A 373 3.49 -4.59 -28.11
N GLU A 374 3.08 -5.66 -28.80
CA GLU A 374 1.74 -5.82 -29.38
C GLU A 374 1.01 -6.95 -28.65
N ALA A 375 0.09 -6.59 -27.76
CA ALA A 375 -0.85 -7.53 -27.15
C ALA A 375 -2.20 -7.46 -27.86
N LYS A 376 -2.75 -8.59 -28.33
CA LYS A 376 -4.09 -8.60 -28.97
C LYS A 376 -5.21 -8.28 -27.97
N GLY A 377 -4.98 -8.54 -26.68
CA GLY A 377 -5.92 -8.44 -25.59
C GLY A 377 -5.42 -7.50 -24.49
N LEU A 378 -5.37 -8.01 -23.27
CA LEU A 378 -5.01 -7.28 -22.06
C LEU A 378 -3.52 -7.38 -21.77
N LEU A 379 -2.98 -6.28 -21.24
CA LEU A 379 -1.67 -6.23 -20.62
C LEU A 379 -1.84 -5.78 -19.16
N ILE A 380 -1.57 -6.67 -18.21
CA ILE A 380 -1.87 -6.49 -16.78
C ILE A 380 -0.60 -6.71 -15.96
N GLY A 381 -0.27 -5.74 -15.12
CA GLY A 381 0.66 -5.90 -14.00
C GLY A 381 -0.11 -5.95 -12.68
N GLU A 382 0.14 -6.97 -11.87
CA GLU A 382 -0.38 -7.13 -10.51
C GLU A 382 0.73 -7.13 -9.45
N TYR A 383 0.51 -6.42 -8.35
CA TYR A 383 1.37 -6.43 -7.17
C TYR A 383 2.77 -5.80 -7.36
N ASN A 384 3.31 -5.28 -6.27
CA ASN A 384 4.41 -4.32 -6.30
C ASN A 384 5.81 -4.96 -6.32
N ASP A 385 5.88 -6.28 -6.29
CA ASP A 385 7.15 -7.02 -6.30
C ASP A 385 7.69 -7.26 -7.73
N GLY A 386 6.85 -7.09 -8.76
CA GLY A 386 7.23 -7.27 -10.16
C GLY A 386 7.68 -5.98 -10.84
N THR A 387 8.27 -6.11 -12.04
CA THR A 387 8.65 -4.95 -12.87
C THR A 387 8.30 -5.18 -14.33
N MET A 388 7.71 -4.18 -15.01
CA MET A 388 7.50 -4.20 -16.46
C MET A 388 8.20 -3.03 -17.13
N ARG A 389 9.02 -3.31 -18.14
CA ARG A 389 9.74 -2.29 -18.92
C ARG A 389 9.54 -2.55 -20.41
N ILE A 390 9.03 -1.55 -21.12
CA ILE A 390 8.82 -1.57 -22.57
C ILE A 390 9.61 -0.41 -23.19
N GLY A 391 10.59 -0.73 -24.03
CA GLY A 391 11.53 0.24 -24.62
C GLY A 391 10.99 0.97 -25.85
N GLY A 392 10.03 0.35 -26.54
CA GLY A 392 9.30 0.91 -27.69
C GLY A 392 7.86 1.32 -27.34
N ASP A 393 7.00 1.25 -28.33
CA ASP A 393 5.57 1.54 -28.21
C ASP A 393 4.80 0.32 -27.66
N LEU A 394 3.73 0.58 -26.90
CA LEU A 394 2.79 -0.42 -26.40
C LEU A 394 1.48 -0.30 -27.18
N THR A 395 1.00 -1.39 -27.77
CA THR A 395 -0.36 -1.51 -28.33
C THR A 395 -1.10 -2.66 -27.65
N ALA A 396 -2.28 -2.37 -27.08
CA ALA A 396 -3.13 -3.34 -26.41
C ALA A 396 -4.59 -2.88 -26.39
N ASN A 397 -5.54 -3.78 -26.08
CA ASN A 397 -6.94 -3.37 -25.86
C ASN A 397 -7.11 -2.59 -24.55
N ALA A 398 -6.31 -2.93 -23.54
CA ALA A 398 -6.20 -2.16 -22.30
C ALA A 398 -4.88 -2.49 -21.58
N TYR A 399 -4.37 -1.50 -20.86
CA TYR A 399 -3.19 -1.61 -20.01
C TYR A 399 -3.59 -1.31 -18.56
N LEU A 400 -3.41 -2.28 -17.67
CA LEU A 400 -3.80 -2.19 -16.25
C LEU A 400 -2.58 -2.36 -15.35
N LEU A 401 -2.37 -1.43 -14.42
CA LEU A 401 -1.34 -1.46 -13.40
C LEU A 401 -1.99 -1.47 -12.00
N LEU A 402 -2.10 -2.66 -11.43
CA LEU A 402 -2.70 -2.92 -10.12
C LEU A 402 -1.55 -3.06 -9.11
N ASP A 403 -1.21 -1.96 -8.44
CA ASP A 403 -0.09 -1.80 -7.50
C ASP A 403 1.23 -2.27 -8.11
N HIS A 404 1.43 -1.99 -9.40
CA HIS A 404 2.52 -2.58 -10.16
C HIS A 404 3.41 -1.51 -10.81
N ASP A 405 4.73 -1.66 -10.67
CA ASP A 405 5.75 -0.89 -11.39
C ASP A 405 5.81 -1.22 -12.91
N GLY A 406 5.15 -0.39 -13.72
CA GLY A 406 5.14 -0.49 -15.18
C GLY A 406 5.63 0.78 -15.85
N PHE A 407 6.47 0.63 -16.88
CA PHE A 407 7.01 1.76 -17.64
C PHE A 407 7.08 1.45 -19.14
N VAL A 408 6.52 2.37 -19.93
CA VAL A 408 6.58 2.39 -21.41
C VAL A 408 7.35 3.63 -21.83
N ARG A 409 8.45 3.45 -22.56
CA ARG A 409 9.29 4.55 -23.06
C ARG A 409 8.68 5.23 -24.29
N GLY A 410 8.04 4.46 -25.15
CA GLY A 410 7.35 4.94 -26.35
C GLY A 410 5.94 5.42 -26.05
N ASN A 411 5.06 5.32 -27.04
CA ASN A 411 3.65 5.67 -26.91
C ASN A 411 2.84 4.51 -26.34
N THR A 412 1.88 4.83 -25.46
CA THR A 412 0.87 3.88 -25.01
C THR A 412 -0.38 4.02 -25.87
N ASN A 413 -0.54 3.12 -26.85
CA ASN A 413 -1.70 3.01 -27.72
C ASN A 413 -2.74 2.04 -27.12
N ALA A 414 -3.17 2.34 -25.89
CA ALA A 414 -4.18 1.58 -25.15
C ALA A 414 -4.85 2.48 -24.10
N PRO A 415 -6.13 2.26 -23.74
CA PRO A 415 -6.69 2.76 -22.49
C PRO A 415 -5.85 2.26 -21.32
N MET A 416 -5.34 3.18 -20.50
CA MET A 416 -4.47 2.89 -19.37
C MET A 416 -5.19 3.18 -18.05
N TYR A 417 -5.10 2.24 -17.11
CA TYR A 417 -5.68 2.34 -15.78
C TYR A 417 -4.64 1.94 -14.73
N SER A 418 -4.55 2.72 -13.66
CA SER A 418 -3.61 2.52 -12.54
C SER A 418 -4.29 2.87 -11.22
N ASP A 419 -3.76 2.38 -10.09
CA ASP A 419 -4.27 2.77 -8.77
C ASP A 419 -4.17 4.28 -8.49
N GLU A 420 -3.19 4.95 -9.11
CA GLU A 420 -2.99 6.38 -8.93
C GLU A 420 -4.09 7.20 -9.62
N ASP A 421 -4.49 6.77 -10.83
CA ASP A 421 -5.37 7.55 -11.70
C ASP A 421 -6.81 7.02 -11.78
N SER A 422 -7.07 5.79 -11.31
CA SER A 422 -8.34 5.09 -11.54
C SER A 422 -9.01 4.62 -10.26
N GLU A 423 -10.32 4.78 -10.21
CA GLU A 423 -11.19 4.08 -9.28
C GLU A 423 -11.67 2.79 -9.94
N TRP A 424 -11.17 1.63 -9.52
CA TRP A 424 -11.42 0.38 -10.22
C TRP A 424 -12.91 0.08 -10.42
N ARG A 425 -13.76 0.37 -9.42
CA ARG A 425 -15.23 0.17 -9.53
C ARG A 425 -15.93 1.11 -10.52
N GLU A 426 -15.27 2.17 -10.96
CA GLU A 426 -15.77 3.11 -11.97
C GLU A 426 -15.26 2.77 -13.37
N VAL A 427 -14.39 1.79 -13.49
CA VAL A 427 -13.77 1.36 -14.74
C VAL A 427 -14.12 -0.09 -15.07
N LEU A 428 -14.17 -0.95 -14.06
CA LEU A 428 -14.32 -2.40 -14.20
C LEU A 428 -15.72 -2.87 -13.78
N SER A 429 -16.17 -3.93 -14.43
CA SER A 429 -17.42 -4.62 -14.12
C SER A 429 -17.38 -5.20 -12.71
N SER A 430 -18.50 -5.12 -11.98
CA SER A 430 -18.60 -5.73 -10.64
C SER A 430 -18.33 -7.23 -10.62
N SER A 431 -18.42 -7.91 -11.77
CA SER A 431 -18.11 -9.34 -11.89
C SER A 431 -16.63 -9.70 -11.66
N VAL A 432 -15.70 -8.73 -11.74
CA VAL A 432 -14.26 -9.00 -11.54
C VAL A 432 -13.76 -8.67 -10.13
N PHE A 433 -14.68 -8.36 -9.21
CA PHE A 433 -14.39 -8.13 -7.80
C PHE A 433 -14.77 -9.36 -6.98
N PRO A 434 -13.98 -9.71 -5.95
CA PRO A 434 -14.25 -10.90 -5.14
C PRO A 434 -15.54 -10.78 -4.31
N SER A 435 -15.98 -9.56 -4.01
CA SER A 435 -17.28 -9.29 -3.40
C SER A 435 -17.78 -7.86 -3.68
N GLU A 436 -19.01 -7.54 -3.27
CA GLU A 436 -19.54 -6.16 -3.27
C GLU A 436 -18.81 -5.23 -2.28
N ASP A 437 -18.11 -5.80 -1.30
CA ASP A 437 -17.38 -5.09 -0.26
C ASP A 437 -15.87 -4.94 -0.57
N GLU A 438 -15.40 -5.34 -1.75
CA GLU A 438 -13.96 -5.31 -2.08
C GLU A 438 -13.70 -4.35 -3.25
N ASP A 439 -13.03 -3.23 -3.02
CA ASP A 439 -12.84 -2.20 -4.06
C ASP A 439 -11.63 -2.47 -4.96
N TYR A 440 -10.83 -3.48 -4.64
CA TYR A 440 -9.73 -3.95 -5.45
C TYR A 440 -10.18 -5.16 -6.29
N PRO A 441 -10.01 -5.11 -7.62
CA PRO A 441 -10.41 -6.22 -8.48
C PRO A 441 -9.42 -7.37 -8.33
N GLU A 442 -9.85 -8.58 -8.66
CA GLU A 442 -8.96 -9.74 -8.70
C GLU A 442 -8.51 -9.99 -10.14
N VAL A 443 -7.19 -9.98 -10.38
CA VAL A 443 -6.64 -10.12 -11.74
C VAL A 443 -7.01 -11.46 -12.37
N ASP A 444 -7.11 -12.53 -11.58
CA ASP A 444 -7.61 -13.82 -12.07
C ASP A 444 -9.06 -13.76 -12.56
N LEU A 445 -9.91 -12.92 -11.96
CA LEU A 445 -11.28 -12.70 -12.43
C LEU A 445 -11.31 -11.78 -13.65
N ILE A 446 -10.47 -10.74 -13.72
CA ILE A 446 -10.32 -9.91 -14.92
C ILE A 446 -9.94 -10.78 -16.12
N TYR A 447 -8.92 -11.61 -15.93
CA TYR A 447 -8.41 -12.49 -16.96
C TYR A 447 -9.46 -13.55 -17.35
N ALA A 448 -10.14 -14.17 -16.39
CA ALA A 448 -11.21 -15.12 -16.66
C ALA A 448 -12.39 -14.48 -17.42
N ALA A 449 -12.83 -13.28 -17.02
CA ALA A 449 -13.87 -12.53 -17.72
C ALA A 449 -13.46 -12.23 -19.16
N HIS A 450 -12.23 -11.77 -19.37
CA HIS A 450 -11.70 -11.50 -20.71
C HIS A 450 -11.70 -12.75 -21.59
N LYS A 451 -11.19 -13.89 -21.09
CA LYS A 451 -11.15 -15.15 -21.83
C LYS A 451 -12.54 -15.72 -22.10
N ALA A 452 -13.52 -15.45 -21.23
CA ALA A 452 -14.92 -15.83 -21.42
C ALA A 452 -15.69 -14.86 -22.35
N GLY A 453 -15.07 -13.78 -22.84
CA GLY A 453 -15.75 -12.74 -23.62
C GLY A 453 -16.78 -11.94 -22.81
N MET A 454 -16.67 -11.97 -21.48
CA MET A 454 -17.50 -11.19 -20.59
C MET A 454 -17.05 -9.72 -20.58
N LYS A 455 -17.98 -8.83 -20.21
CA LYS A 455 -17.70 -7.40 -20.10
C LYS A 455 -16.75 -7.15 -18.92
N VAL A 456 -15.52 -6.76 -19.22
CA VAL A 456 -14.49 -6.38 -18.22
C VAL A 456 -14.63 -4.92 -17.81
N PHE A 457 -14.85 -4.00 -18.75
CA PHE A 457 -14.94 -2.56 -18.52
C PHE A 457 -16.40 -2.07 -18.56
N ILE A 458 -16.79 -1.09 -17.75
CA ILE A 458 -18.18 -0.58 -17.67
C ILE A 458 -18.61 0.36 -18.80
#